data_AF-A0A8T9S8L3-F1
#
_entry.id   AF-A0A8T9S8L3-F1
#
_cell.length_a   1.000
_cell.length_b   1.000
_cell.length_c   1.000
_cell.angle_alpha   90.00
_cell.angle_beta   90.00
_cell.angle_gamma   90.00
#
_symmetry.space_group_name_H-M   'P 1'
#
loop_
_entity.id
_entity.type
_entity.pdbx_description
1 polymer ?
#
loop_
_entity_poly.entity_id
_entity_poly.type
_entity_poly.pdbx_seq_one_letter_code
_entity_poly.pdbx_strand_id
1 'polypeptide(L)'
;MKTLSLGVSFLMAFSMVGSIAHRRPAKVVEVGFDYLEACETGVGECHPIVINRQNGETVKLVMPNAPLAAVSVWDEENFRKLSKRLGTYKPIIKLPENGMSADRRAPVLDLSALRDGTYHVWMTSCAIGGVVELHLRTQ
;
A
#
# COMPACT_ATOMS: atom_id res chain seq x y z
N MET A 1 78.49 1.85 -4.18
CA MET A 1 77.45 0.97 -4.78
C MET A 1 76.10 1.43 -4.26
N LYS A 2 75.25 1.97 -5.13
CA LYS A 2 73.90 2.49 -4.81
C LYS A 2 72.88 1.51 -5.39
N THR A 3 72.08 0.86 -4.55
CA THR A 3 70.97 0.00 -4.98
C THR A 3 69.66 0.80 -4.93
N LEU A 4 69.07 1.03 -6.11
CA LEU A 4 67.73 1.57 -6.28
C LEU A 4 66.70 0.43 -6.07
N SER A 5 65.86 0.56 -5.06
CA SER A 5 64.70 -0.30 -4.85
C SER A 5 63.49 0.34 -5.56
N LEU A 6 63.02 -0.31 -6.64
CA LEU A 6 61.80 0.06 -7.35
C LEU A 6 60.60 -0.56 -6.63
N GLY A 7 59.83 0.25 -5.92
CA GLY A 7 58.56 -0.14 -5.31
C GLY A 7 57.47 -0.24 -6.37
N VAL A 8 57.00 -1.45 -6.66
CA VAL A 8 55.87 -1.72 -7.55
C VAL A 8 54.58 -1.47 -6.78
N SER A 9 53.87 -0.40 -7.12
CA SER A 9 52.53 -0.10 -6.59
C SER A 9 51.48 -1.00 -7.23
N PHE A 10 50.90 -1.91 -6.44
CA PHE A 10 49.80 -2.77 -6.85
C PHE A 10 48.46 -2.07 -6.55
N LEU A 11 47.88 -1.41 -7.57
CA LEU A 11 46.54 -0.83 -7.52
C LEU A 11 45.50 -1.96 -7.64
N MET A 12 44.94 -2.40 -6.50
CA MET A 12 43.74 -3.24 -6.51
C MET A 12 42.53 -2.42 -6.96
N ALA A 13 42.20 -2.51 -8.25
CA ALA A 13 40.91 -2.09 -8.77
C ALA A 13 39.83 -3.07 -8.28
N PHE A 14 39.19 -2.77 -7.15
CA PHE A 14 37.95 -3.42 -6.74
C PHE A 14 36.87 -3.06 -7.76
N SER A 15 36.64 -3.97 -8.70
CA SER A 15 35.51 -3.96 -9.61
C SER A 15 34.26 -4.18 -8.77
N MET A 16 33.59 -3.09 -8.40
CA MET A 16 32.24 -3.12 -7.84
C MET A 16 31.30 -3.65 -8.94
N VAL A 17 31.14 -4.97 -9.00
CA VAL A 17 30.04 -5.60 -9.74
C VAL A 17 28.77 -5.25 -8.98
N GLY A 18 28.18 -4.11 -9.36
CA GLY A 18 26.89 -3.67 -8.86
C GLY A 18 25.88 -4.78 -9.14
N SER A 19 25.46 -5.48 -8.09
CA SER A 19 24.34 -6.40 -8.17
C SER A 19 23.10 -5.58 -8.56
N ILE A 20 22.66 -5.72 -9.80
CA ILE A 20 21.40 -5.18 -10.27
C ILE A 20 20.32 -5.96 -9.53
N ALA A 21 19.88 -5.44 -8.38
CA ALA A 21 18.78 -6.00 -7.61
C ALA A 21 17.53 -5.97 -8.51
N HIS A 22 17.16 -7.13 -9.04
CA HIS A 22 15.99 -7.30 -9.89
C HIS A 22 14.75 -7.05 -9.02
N ARG A 23 14.21 -5.82 -9.07
CA ARG A 23 12.97 -5.47 -8.36
C ARG A 23 11.84 -6.26 -8.99
N ARG A 24 11.15 -7.06 -8.18
CA ARG A 24 9.95 -7.79 -8.61
C ARG A 24 8.85 -6.79 -8.97
N PRO A 25 7.98 -7.12 -9.96
CA PRO A 25 6.83 -6.29 -10.28
C PRO A 25 5.91 -6.17 -9.05
N ALA A 26 5.24 -5.02 -8.93
CA ALA A 26 4.31 -4.80 -7.84
C ALA A 26 3.05 -5.68 -8.01
N LYS A 27 2.59 -6.28 -6.92
CA LYS A 27 1.27 -6.92 -6.84
C LYS A 27 0.21 -5.84 -6.73
N VAL A 28 -0.70 -5.80 -7.69
CA VAL A 28 -1.81 -4.84 -7.74
C VAL A 28 -3.11 -5.58 -7.46
N VAL A 29 -3.88 -5.08 -6.50
CA VAL A 29 -5.23 -5.54 -6.18
C VAL A 29 -6.19 -4.41 -6.48
N GLU A 30 -7.19 -4.66 -7.30
CA GLU A 30 -8.16 -3.65 -7.71
C GLU A 30 -9.51 -3.89 -7.02
N VAL A 31 -10.12 -2.81 -6.53
CA VAL A 31 -11.45 -2.82 -5.94
C VAL A 31 -12.41 -2.16 -6.92
N GLY A 32 -13.44 -2.89 -7.34
CA GLY A 32 -14.47 -2.39 -8.26
C GLY A 32 -15.61 -1.68 -7.54
N PHE A 33 -16.43 -0.95 -8.30
CA PHE A 33 -17.64 -0.31 -7.78
C PHE A 33 -18.66 -1.34 -7.29
N ASP A 34 -18.91 -2.39 -8.06
CA ASP A 34 -19.87 -3.45 -7.72
C ASP A 34 -19.55 -4.10 -6.36
N TYR A 35 -18.26 -4.28 -6.06
CA TYR A 35 -17.83 -4.82 -4.77
C TYR A 35 -18.09 -3.84 -3.61
N LEU A 36 -17.82 -2.55 -3.82
CA LEU A 36 -18.13 -1.52 -2.80
C LEU A 36 -19.64 -1.43 -2.55
N GLU A 37 -20.45 -1.44 -3.61
CA GLU A 37 -21.90 -1.42 -3.52
C GLU A 37 -22.43 -2.67 -2.81
N ALA A 38 -21.89 -3.85 -3.11
CA ALA A 38 -22.26 -5.08 -2.41
C ALA A 38 -21.93 -5.01 -0.92
N CYS A 39 -20.80 -4.42 -0.55
CA CYS A 39 -20.44 -4.20 0.85
C CYS A 39 -21.29 -3.15 1.56
N GLU A 40 -21.72 -2.09 0.85
CA GLU A 40 -22.59 -1.04 1.41
C GLU A 40 -24.03 -1.55 1.61
N THR A 41 -24.57 -2.24 0.61
CA THR A 41 -25.98 -2.70 0.60
C THR A 41 -26.19 -4.03 1.31
N GLY A 42 -25.12 -4.82 1.49
CA GLY A 42 -25.20 -6.22 1.93
C GLY A 42 -25.78 -7.16 0.87
N VAL A 43 -25.95 -6.70 -0.37
CA VAL A 43 -26.48 -7.49 -1.49
C VAL A 43 -25.34 -7.84 -2.44
N GLY A 44 -25.02 -9.13 -2.55
CA GLY A 44 -23.94 -9.63 -3.40
C GLY A 44 -22.74 -10.16 -2.62
N GLU A 45 -21.58 -10.26 -3.26
CA GLU A 45 -20.36 -10.77 -2.64
C GLU A 45 -19.58 -9.66 -1.95
N CYS A 46 -19.69 -9.58 -0.63
CA CYS A 46 -18.81 -8.78 0.22
C CYS A 46 -18.06 -9.71 1.19
N HIS A 47 -16.81 -10.01 0.90
CA HIS A 47 -15.95 -10.87 1.72
C HIS A 47 -14.60 -10.21 1.91
N PRO A 48 -13.94 -10.35 3.08
CA PRO A 48 -12.64 -9.73 3.31
C PRO A 48 -11.63 -10.03 2.20
N ILE A 49 -10.96 -8.98 1.71
CA ILE A 49 -9.93 -9.11 0.67
C ILE A 49 -8.67 -9.68 1.31
N VAL A 50 -8.30 -10.90 0.94
CA VAL A 50 -7.08 -11.56 1.45
C VAL A 50 -5.91 -11.32 0.52
N ILE A 51 -4.89 -10.60 1.00
CA ILE A 51 -3.65 -10.34 0.28
C ILE A 51 -2.51 -11.11 0.93
N ASN A 52 -2.09 -12.19 0.27
CA ASN A 52 -0.84 -12.88 0.59
C ASN A 52 0.31 -12.26 -0.21
N ARG A 53 1.40 -11.87 0.43
CA ARG A 53 2.59 -11.29 -0.21
C ARG A 53 3.87 -11.94 0.28
N GLN A 54 4.95 -11.77 -0.45
CA GLN A 54 6.29 -12.19 -0.01
C GLN A 54 7.00 -11.05 0.71
N ASN A 55 8.00 -11.38 1.53
CA ASN A 55 8.81 -10.36 2.19
C ASN A 55 9.50 -9.45 1.15
N GLY A 56 9.35 -8.13 1.32
CA GLY A 56 9.87 -7.11 0.40
C GLY A 56 9.08 -6.95 -0.90
N GLU A 57 7.95 -7.65 -1.08
CA GLU A 57 7.08 -7.46 -2.24
C GLU A 57 6.33 -6.12 -2.16
N THR A 58 6.33 -5.37 -3.28
CA THR A 58 5.53 -4.15 -3.39
C THR A 58 4.07 -4.53 -3.62
N VAL A 59 3.17 -4.02 -2.78
CA VAL A 59 1.73 -4.29 -2.87
C VAL A 59 0.97 -2.97 -2.97
N LYS A 60 0.09 -2.87 -3.97
CA LYS A 60 -0.77 -1.71 -4.18
C LYS A 60 -2.24 -2.13 -4.20
N LEU A 61 -3.08 -1.36 -3.52
CA LEU A 61 -4.52 -1.47 -3.60
C LEU A 61 -5.06 -0.28 -4.39
N VAL A 62 -5.76 -0.55 -5.48
CA VAL A 62 -6.35 0.46 -6.36
C VAL A 62 -7.83 0.54 -6.07
N MET A 63 -8.27 1.69 -5.59
CA MET A 63 -9.69 1.98 -5.36
C MET A 63 -10.33 2.51 -6.65
N PRO A 64 -11.65 2.35 -6.83
CA PRO A 64 -12.27 2.80 -8.05
C PRO A 64 -12.23 4.34 -8.14
N ASN A 65 -12.15 4.83 -9.36
CA ASN A 65 -12.05 6.26 -9.63
C ASN A 65 -13.40 6.95 -9.43
N ALA A 66 -13.58 7.61 -8.29
CA ALA A 66 -14.79 8.40 -8.00
C ALA A 66 -14.46 9.89 -7.81
N PRO A 67 -15.32 10.81 -8.31
CA PRO A 67 -15.17 12.23 -8.06
C PRO A 67 -15.18 12.56 -6.57
N LEU A 68 -14.25 13.41 -6.14
CA LEU A 68 -14.13 13.86 -4.74
C LEU A 68 -14.02 12.68 -3.74
N ALA A 69 -13.43 11.56 -4.17
CA ALA A 69 -13.20 10.44 -3.29
C ALA A 69 -12.16 10.78 -2.22
N ALA A 70 -12.51 10.50 -0.96
CA ALA A 70 -11.56 10.36 0.13
C ALA A 70 -11.36 8.87 0.40
N VAL A 71 -10.12 8.46 0.63
CA VAL A 71 -9.78 7.09 1.03
C VAL A 71 -8.94 7.13 2.29
N SER A 72 -9.31 6.32 3.27
CA SER A 72 -8.58 6.15 4.51
C SER A 72 -8.42 4.69 4.86
N VAL A 73 -7.28 4.34 5.45
CA VAL A 73 -6.98 3.00 5.94
C VAL A 73 -6.87 3.06 7.45
N TRP A 74 -7.52 2.11 8.11
CA TRP A 74 -7.57 1.97 9.55
C TRP A 74 -7.02 0.59 9.92
N ASP A 75 -6.20 0.52 10.95
CA ASP A 75 -5.94 -0.79 11.57
C ASP A 75 -7.14 -1.22 12.43
N GLU A 76 -7.20 -2.51 12.76
CA GLU A 76 -8.27 -3.10 13.56
C GLU A 76 -8.52 -2.36 14.89
N GLU A 77 -7.46 -1.92 15.57
CA GLU A 77 -7.58 -1.24 16.86
C GLU A 77 -8.25 0.14 16.72
N ASN A 78 -7.76 0.97 15.81
CA ASN A 78 -8.29 2.30 15.55
C ASN A 78 -9.70 2.23 14.95
N PHE A 79 -9.97 1.26 14.07
CA PHE A 79 -11.30 1.05 13.53
C PHE A 79 -12.30 0.68 14.63
N ARG A 80 -11.95 -0.27 15.51
CA ARG A 80 -12.80 -0.65 16.64
C ARG A 80 -13.08 0.53 17.58
N LYS A 81 -12.08 1.38 17.83
CA LYS A 81 -12.25 2.62 18.61
C LYS A 81 -13.21 3.59 17.92
N LEU A 82 -13.07 3.79 16.61
CA LEU A 82 -13.99 4.59 15.78
C LEU A 82 -15.43 4.05 15.88
N SER A 83 -15.65 2.76 15.63
CA SER A 83 -16.99 2.14 15.63
C SER A 83 -17.70 2.26 16.98
N LYS A 84 -16.94 2.20 18.09
CA LYS A 84 -17.48 2.34 19.45
C LYS A 84 -17.43 3.77 20.00
N ARG A 85 -16.90 4.73 19.23
CA ARG A 85 -16.65 6.13 19.66
C ARG A 85 -15.84 6.22 20.95
N LEU A 86 -14.80 5.40 21.07
CA LEU A 86 -13.96 5.29 22.28
C LEU A 86 -12.61 6.00 22.10
N GLY A 87 -12.34 6.97 22.99
CA GLY A 87 -11.05 7.65 23.06
C GLY A 87 -10.66 8.34 21.74
N THR A 88 -9.35 8.46 21.52
CA THR A 88 -8.80 9.01 20.29
C THR A 88 -8.52 7.90 19.29
N TYR A 89 -8.98 8.08 18.06
CA TYR A 89 -8.71 7.21 16.93
C TYR A 89 -8.30 8.05 15.72
N LYS A 90 -7.43 7.52 14.88
CA LYS A 90 -7.01 8.15 13.62
C LYS A 90 -6.70 7.08 12.57
N PRO A 91 -6.89 7.39 11.28
CA PRO A 91 -6.46 6.48 10.22
C PRO A 91 -4.93 6.39 10.18
N ILE A 92 -4.42 5.24 9.76
CA ILE A 92 -2.97 5.02 9.56
C ILE A 92 -2.50 5.56 8.20
N ILE A 93 -3.39 5.58 7.21
CA ILE A 93 -3.19 6.22 5.91
C ILE A 93 -4.42 7.05 5.61
N LYS A 94 -4.24 8.30 5.19
CA LYS A 94 -5.31 9.15 4.69
C LYS A 94 -4.85 9.73 3.37
N LEU A 95 -5.48 9.34 2.28
CA LEU A 95 -5.31 10.05 1.02
C LEU A 95 -6.12 11.34 1.10
N PRO A 96 -5.56 12.48 0.69
CA PRO A 96 -6.33 13.71 0.63
C PRO A 96 -7.51 13.48 -0.32
N GLU A 97 -8.62 14.19 -0.06
CA GLU A 97 -9.63 14.36 -1.10
C GLU A 97 -8.91 14.91 -2.32
N ASN A 98 -9.04 14.22 -3.45
CA ASN A 98 -8.55 14.73 -4.73
C ASN A 98 -9.44 15.90 -5.13
N GLY A 99 -9.30 17.01 -4.43
CA GLY A 99 -10.03 18.24 -4.67
C GLY A 99 -9.67 18.73 -6.06
N MET A 100 -10.63 18.61 -6.99
CA MET A 100 -10.63 19.30 -8.29
C MET A 100 -9.39 19.17 -9.18
N SER A 101 -8.47 18.24 -8.93
CA SER A 101 -7.40 17.98 -9.89
C SER A 101 -8.03 17.31 -11.11
N ALA A 102 -7.90 17.93 -12.28
CA ALA A 102 -8.46 17.46 -13.55
C ALA A 102 -8.03 16.01 -13.91
N ASP A 103 -6.99 15.51 -13.25
CA ASP A 103 -6.49 14.15 -13.38
C ASP A 103 -7.32 13.22 -12.48
N ARG A 104 -8.46 12.74 -13.01
CA ARG A 104 -9.33 11.74 -12.38
C ARG A 104 -8.62 10.39 -12.31
N ARG A 105 -7.62 10.26 -11.44
CA ARG A 105 -6.90 9.01 -11.24
C ARG A 105 -7.52 8.21 -10.11
N ALA A 106 -7.62 6.91 -10.33
CA ALA A 106 -7.96 5.95 -9.29
C ALA A 106 -7.02 6.14 -8.08
N PRO A 107 -7.55 6.26 -6.84
CA PRO A 107 -6.71 6.31 -5.66
C PRO A 107 -5.89 5.02 -5.52
N VAL A 108 -4.58 5.16 -5.32
CA VAL A 108 -3.68 4.02 -5.14
C VAL A 108 -3.08 4.08 -3.74
N LEU A 109 -3.34 3.04 -2.95
CA LEU A 109 -2.78 2.84 -1.63
C LEU A 109 -1.55 1.92 -1.74
N ASP A 110 -0.42 2.36 -1.19
CA ASP A 110 0.76 1.50 -1.03
C ASP A 110 0.66 0.77 0.31
N LEU A 111 0.50 -0.56 0.25
CA LEU A 111 0.37 -1.42 1.42
C LEU A 111 1.72 -2.08 1.80
N SER A 112 2.78 -1.82 1.04
CA SER A 112 4.07 -2.52 1.16
C SER A 112 4.70 -2.37 2.55
N ALA A 113 4.55 -1.21 3.17
CA ALA A 113 5.11 -0.91 4.49
C ALA A 113 4.21 -1.29 5.67
N LEU A 114 2.97 -1.72 5.41
CA LEU A 114 2.07 -2.17 6.47
C LEU A 114 2.55 -3.50 7.06
N ARG A 115 2.26 -3.78 8.32
CA ARG A 115 2.51 -5.10 8.94
C ARG A 115 1.41 -6.08 8.57
N ASP A 116 1.60 -7.36 8.84
CA ASP A 116 0.52 -8.33 8.74
C ASP A 116 -0.60 -7.99 9.73
N GLY A 117 -1.85 -8.18 9.31
CA GLY A 117 -3.02 -7.88 10.13
C GLY A 117 -4.29 -7.60 9.33
N THR A 118 -5.35 -7.26 10.07
CA THR A 118 -6.64 -6.82 9.52
C THR A 118 -6.68 -5.30 9.44
N TYR A 119 -7.11 -4.82 8.29
CA TYR A 119 -7.26 -3.40 7.96
C TYR A 119 -8.64 -3.13 7.42
N HIS A 120 -9.14 -1.92 7.67
CA HIS A 120 -10.40 -1.44 7.16
C HIS A 120 -10.13 -0.26 6.24
N VAL A 121 -10.40 -0.45 4.95
CA VAL A 121 -10.26 0.59 3.92
C VAL A 121 -11.61 1.25 3.75
N TRP A 122 -11.70 2.50 4.17
CA TRP A 122 -12.91 3.29 4.06
C TRP A 122 -12.77 4.28 2.92
N MET A 123 -13.67 4.18 1.94
CA MET A 123 -13.81 5.13 0.85
C MET A 123 -15.14 5.86 0.96
N THR A 124 -15.11 7.17 0.75
CA THR A 124 -16.30 8.03 0.70
C THR A 124 -16.23 8.95 -0.50
N SER A 125 -17.34 9.12 -1.20
CA SER A 125 -17.53 10.07 -2.30
C SER A 125 -19.00 10.55 -2.32
N CYS A 126 -19.38 11.39 -3.27
CA CYS A 126 -20.76 11.89 -3.37
C CYS A 126 -21.83 10.81 -3.60
N ALA A 127 -21.47 9.66 -4.19
CA ALA A 127 -22.42 8.62 -4.58
C ALA A 127 -22.09 7.23 -4.03
N ILE A 128 -20.98 7.10 -3.30
CA ILE A 128 -20.42 5.79 -2.89
C ILE A 128 -19.79 5.94 -1.52
N GLY A 129 -20.14 5.06 -0.59
CA GLY A 129 -19.58 5.03 0.74
C GLY A 129 -19.50 3.61 1.28
N GLY A 130 -18.28 3.10 1.49
CA GLY A 130 -18.12 1.71 1.92
C GLY A 130 -16.86 1.48 2.71
N VAL A 131 -16.94 0.56 3.66
CA VAL A 131 -15.79 0.01 4.37
C VAL A 131 -15.52 -1.39 3.82
N VAL A 132 -14.27 -1.63 3.44
CA VAL A 132 -13.80 -2.92 2.98
C VAL A 132 -12.81 -3.47 3.99
N GLU A 133 -13.04 -4.71 4.43
CA GLU A 133 -12.09 -5.43 5.25
C GLU A 133 -10.99 -6.06 4.38
N LEU A 134 -9.75 -5.92 4.82
CA LEU A 134 -8.56 -6.43 4.13
C LEU A 134 -7.68 -7.20 5.12
N HIS A 135 -7.27 -8.40 4.75
CA HIS A 135 -6.33 -9.23 5.51
C HIS A 135 -5.00 -9.28 4.79
N LEU A 136 -3.96 -8.70 5.40
CA LEU A 136 -2.61 -8.72 4.86
C LEU A 136 -1.77 -9.79 5.56
N ARG A 137 -1.15 -10.68 4.77
CA ARG A 137 -0.33 -11.79 5.28
C ARG A 137 0.96 -11.92 4.47
N THR A 138 2.07 -12.14 5.16
CA THR A 138 3.37 -12.40 4.55
C THR A 138 3.67 -13.91 4.61
N GLN A 139 4.06 -14.49 3.48
CA GLN A 139 4.46 -15.90 3.35
C GLN A 139 5.98 -16.05 3.26
#